data_AF-A0AAW5JQ15-F1
#
_entry.id   AF-A0AAW5JQ15-F1
#
_cell.length_a   1.000
_cell.length_b   1.000
_cell.length_c   1.000
_cell.angle_alpha   90.00
_cell.angle_beta   90.00
_cell.angle_gamma   90.00
#
_symmetry.space_group_name_H-M   'P 1'
#
loop_
_entity.id
_entity.type
_entity.pdbx_description
1 polymer ?
#
loop_
_entity_poly.entity_id
_entity_poly.type
_entity_poly.pdbx_seq_one_letter_code
_entity_poly.pdbx_strand_id
1 'polypeptide(L)' 'MKFEERLKALRKQVGETQPELAKAIGISIKQVVRFEHGEQKPGFDNLWALADHFKVTVDFLMGRTDDR' A
#
# COMPACT_ATOMS: atom_id res chain seq x y z
N MET A 1 -9.25 6.83 -7.85
CA MET A 1 -7.89 6.24 -8.02
C MET A 1 -7.92 4.81 -7.54
N LYS A 2 -7.30 3.86 -8.25
CA LYS A 2 -7.31 2.45 -7.82
C LYS A 2 -6.30 2.20 -6.70
N PHE A 3 -6.46 1.10 -5.97
CA PHE A 3 -5.56 0.70 -4.87
C PHE A 3 -4.08 0.68 -5.30
N GLU A 4 -3.76 0.05 -6.43
CA GLU A 4 -2.39 -0.11 -6.92
C GLU A 4 -1.70 1.24 -7.19
N GLU A 5 -2.44 2.20 -7.76
CA GLU A 5 -1.97 3.56 -8.02
C GLU A 5 -1.77 4.31 -6.69
N ARG A 6 -2.69 4.12 -5.74
CA ARG A 6 -2.67 4.77 -4.42
C ARG A 6 -1.54 4.30 -3.53
N LEU A 7 -1.32 3.00 -3.49
CA LEU A 7 -0.18 2.42 -2.81
C LEU A 7 1.14 3.00 -3.35
N LYS A 8 1.29 3.01 -4.68
CA LYS A 8 2.50 3.53 -5.33
C LYS A 8 2.70 5.02 -5.09
N ALA A 9 1.62 5.80 -5.08
CA ALA A 9 1.67 7.23 -4.79
C ALA A 9 2.08 7.50 -3.32
N LEU A 10 1.46 6.81 -2.36
CA LEU A 10 1.79 6.93 -0.94
C LEU A 10 3.26 6.58 -0.67
N ARG A 11 3.72 5.43 -1.17
CA ARG A 11 5.13 5.02 -1.02
C ARG A 11 6.10 6.09 -1.57
N LYS A 12 5.81 6.63 -2.76
CA LYS A 12 6.63 7.70 -3.34
C LYS A 12 6.55 9.00 -2.54
N GLN A 13 5.40 9.32 -1.94
CA GLN A 13 5.22 10.52 -1.12
C GLN A 13 6.12 10.50 0.12
N VAL A 14 6.31 9.34 0.76
CA VAL A 14 7.27 9.16 1.87
C VAL A 14 8.71 8.87 1.41
N GLY A 15 8.97 8.77 0.10
CA GLY A 15 10.30 8.58 -0.45
C GLY A 15 10.86 7.16 -0.32
N GLU A 16 10.02 6.17 -0.01
CA GLU A 16 10.43 4.78 0.19
C GLU A 16 10.60 4.04 -1.14
N THR A 17 11.56 3.12 -1.18
CA THR A 17 11.68 2.09 -2.21
C THR A 17 10.74 0.91 -1.92
N GLN A 18 10.44 0.08 -2.92
CA GLN A 18 9.60 -1.11 -2.72
C GLN A 18 10.17 -2.07 -1.65
N PRO A 19 11.51 -2.30 -1.57
CA PRO A 19 12.10 -3.09 -0.49
C PRO A 19 11.95 -2.47 0.91
N GLU A 20 12.04 -1.15 1.03
CA GLU A 20 11.86 -0.46 2.32
C GLU A 20 10.43 -0.61 2.82
N LEU A 21 9.44 -0.39 1.95
CA LEU A 21 8.04 -0.61 2.29
C LEU A 21 7.79 -2.07 2.69
N ALA A 22 8.32 -3.02 1.92
CA ALA A 22 8.18 -4.45 2.22
C ALA A 22 8.71 -4.80 3.61
N LYS A 23 9.88 -4.25 3.97
CA LYS A 23 10.47 -4.40 5.30
C LYS A 23 9.63 -3.74 6.39
N ALA A 24 9.11 -2.54 6.14
CA ALA A 24 8.32 -1.78 7.10
C ALA A 24 7.02 -2.49 7.50
N ILE A 25 6.33 -3.11 6.54
CA ILE A 25 5.05 -3.80 6.78
C ILE A 25 5.19 -5.33 6.91
N GLY A 26 6.42 -5.85 6.93
CA GLY A 26 6.70 -7.27 7.19
C GLY A 26 6.29 -8.24 6.08
N ILE A 27 6.35 -7.84 4.81
CA ILE A 27 5.98 -8.69 3.66
C ILE A 27 7.13 -8.84 2.66
N SER A 28 6.98 -9.71 1.66
CA SER A 28 7.99 -9.84 0.60
C SER A 28 7.94 -8.67 -0.38
N ILE A 29 9.11 -8.31 -0.92
CA ILE A 29 9.25 -7.29 -1.99
C ILE A 29 8.35 -7.66 -3.18
N LYS A 30 8.28 -8.95 -3.51
CA LYS A 30 7.46 -9.47 -4.60
C LYS A 30 5.96 -9.19 -4.38
N GLN A 31 5.47 -9.23 -3.14
CA GLN A 31 4.10 -8.85 -2.82
C GLN A 31 3.87 -7.35 -3.05
N VAL A 32 4.79 -6.48 -2.59
CA VAL A 32 4.69 -5.03 -2.85
C VAL A 32 4.63 -4.74 -4.36
N VAL A 33 5.51 -5.36 -5.15
CA VAL A 33 5.51 -5.20 -6.62
C VAL A 33 4.16 -5.61 -7.21
N ARG A 34 3.66 -6.79 -6.86
CA ARG A 34 2.37 -7.30 -7.35
C ARG A 34 1.19 -6.42 -6.94
N PHE A 35 1.24 -5.84 -5.74
CA PHE A 35 0.23 -4.90 -5.26
C PHE A 35 0.26 -3.60 -6.08
N GLU A 36 1.44 -3.01 -6.32
CA GLU A 36 1.59 -1.79 -7.11
C GLU A 36 1.32 -1.98 -8.61
N HIS A 37 1.39 -3.22 -9.11
CA HIS A 37 1.03 -3.56 -10.49
C HIS A 37 -0.44 -4.01 -10.63
N GLY A 38 -1.16 -4.17 -9.53
CA GLY A 38 -2.53 -4.69 -9.55
C GLY A 38 -2.64 -6.20 -9.89
N GLU A 39 -1.52 -6.91 -9.94
CA GLU A 39 -1.45 -8.35 -10.21
C GLU A 39 -1.96 -9.20 -9.04
N GLN A 40 -1.92 -8.66 -7.82
CA GLN A 40 -2.39 -9.32 -6.61
C GLN A 40 -3.14 -8.31 -5.74
N LYS A 41 -4.27 -8.73 -5.17
CA LYS A 41 -4.98 -7.94 -4.15
C LYS A 41 -4.38 -8.20 -2.76
N PRO A 42 -4.28 -7.17 -1.90
CA PRO A 42 -3.86 -7.36 -0.52
C PRO A 42 -4.93 -8.13 0.27
N GLY A 43 -4.50 -9.02 1.16
CA GLY A 43 -5.37 -9.57 2.21
C GLY A 43 -5.59 -8.56 3.36
N PHE A 44 -6.45 -8.91 4.32
CA PHE A 44 -6.79 -8.04 5.45
C PHE A 44 -5.57 -7.55 6.25
N ASP A 45 -4.66 -8.45 6.62
CA ASP A 45 -3.47 -8.10 7.39
C ASP A 45 -2.56 -7.10 6.65
N ASN A 46 -2.45 -7.25 5.32
CA ASN A 46 -1.68 -6.31 4.50
C ASN A 46 -2.36 -4.94 4.45
N LEU A 47 -3.69 -4.90 4.34
CA LEU A 47 -4.45 -3.65 4.31
C LEU A 47 -4.29 -2.87 5.62
N TRP A 48 -4.40 -3.55 6.77
CA TRP A 48 -4.18 -2.92 8.06
C TRP A 48 -2.74 -2.42 8.21
N ALA A 49 -1.74 -3.26 7.90
CA ALA A 49 -0.34 -2.85 7.99
C ALA A 49 -0.01 -1.63 7.10
N LEU A 50 -0.56 -1.59 5.88
CA LEU A 50 -0.39 -0.46 4.97
C LEU A 50 -1.10 0.81 5.48
N ALA A 51 -2.33 0.68 5.98
CA ALA A 51 -3.10 1.78 6.55
C ALA A 51 -2.39 2.39 7.76
N ASP A 52 -1.90 1.55 8.67
CA ASP A 52 -1.18 1.95 9.87
C ASP A 52 0.19 2.58 9.56
N HIS A 53 0.89 2.07 8.54
CA HIS A 53 2.17 2.59 8.08
C HIS A 53 2.01 4.00 7.49
N PHE A 54 1.05 4.17 6.58
CA PHE A 54 0.82 5.46 5.90
C PHE A 54 -0.07 6.44 6.67
N LYS A 55 -0.60 6.04 7.84
CA LYS A 55 -1.51 6.85 8.67
C LYS A 55 -2.74 7.30 7.90
N VAL A 56 -3.37 6.36 7.19
CA VAL A 56 -4.60 6.55 6.41
C VAL A 56 -5.61 5.46 6.76
N THR A 57 -6.87 5.68 6.40
CA THR A 57 -7.91 4.68 6.51
C THR A 57 -7.80 3.61 5.41
N VAL A 58 -8.36 2.42 5.66
CA VAL A 58 -8.46 1.37 4.65
C VAL A 58 -9.34 1.80 3.48
N ASP A 59 -10.42 2.56 3.74
CA ASP A 59 -11.30 3.08 2.68
C ASP A 59 -10.57 4.09 1.78
N PHE A 60 -9.72 4.94 2.36
CA PHE A 60 -8.77 5.71 1.58
C PHE A 60 -7.87 4.77 0.79
N LEU A 61 -7.12 3.87 1.43
CA LEU A 61 -6.15 3.03 0.71
C LEU A 61 -6.78 2.25 -0.46
N MET A 62 -8.02 1.79 -0.31
CA MET A 62 -8.76 1.02 -1.31
C MET A 62 -9.40 1.86 -2.42
N GLY A 63 -9.38 3.19 -2.35
CA GLY A 63 -9.94 4.04 -3.40
C GLY A 63 -11.43 4.36 -3.24
N ARG A 64 -12.03 4.13 -2.06
CA ARG A 64 -13.47 4.38 -1.79
C ARG A 64 -13.79 5.83 -1.45
N THR A 65 -12.83 6.53 -0.85
CA THR A 65 -12.90 7.95 -0.51
C THR A 65 -11.55 8.61 -0.76
N ASP A 66 -11.52 9.94 -0.88
CA ASP A 66 -10.31 10.75 -0.89
C ASP A 66 -10.00 11.36 0.48
N ASP A 67 -10.86 11.13 1.47
CA ASP A 67 -10.61 11.46 2.87
C ASP A 67 -9.58 10.49 3.44
N ARG A 68 -8.44 11.02 3.92
CA ARG A 68 -7.32 10.23 4.42
C ARG A 68 -7.63 9.51 5.72
#